data_AF-A0A917JUN0-F1
#
_entry.id   AF-A0A917JUN0-F1
#
_cell.length_a   1.000
_cell.length_b   1.000
_cell.length_c   1.000
_cell.angle_alpha   90.00
_cell.angle_beta   90.00
_cell.angle_gamma   90.00
#
_symmetry.space_group_name_H-M   'P 1'
#
loop_
_entity.id
_entity.type
_entity.pdbx_description
1 polymer ?
#
loop_
_entity_poly.entity_id
_entity_poly.type
_entity_poly.pdbx_seq_one_letter_code
_entity_poly.pdbx_strand_id
1 'polypeptide(L)' 'MIRQIVACAATLALTCTPAAQAAEATPVATGLEIPWAVTFLPDGSALFTQRDTGQIMSLKDGQVTEVQRM' A
#
# COMPACT_ATOMS: atom_id res chain seq x y z
N MET A 1 23.72 -16.41 -60.47
CA MET A 1 24.55 -15.54 -59.60
C MET A 1 23.67 -14.42 -59.06
N ILE A 2 23.25 -14.49 -57.80
CA ILE A 2 22.69 -13.38 -57.01
C ILE A 2 23.14 -13.61 -55.55
N ARG A 3 23.57 -12.52 -54.91
CA ARG A 3 24.42 -12.42 -53.71
C ARG A 3 23.68 -12.79 -52.42
N GLN A 4 24.46 -13.27 -51.44
CA GLN A 4 24.05 -13.45 -50.04
C GLN A 4 23.54 -12.14 -49.41
N ILE A 5 22.74 -12.26 -48.33
CA ILE A 5 22.92 -11.54 -47.05
C ILE A 5 22.14 -12.28 -45.94
N VAL A 6 22.81 -12.46 -44.81
CA VAL A 6 22.38 -12.98 -43.50
C VAL A 6 21.66 -11.88 -42.70
N ALA A 7 20.64 -12.21 -41.88
CA ALA A 7 20.34 -11.55 -40.58
C ALA A 7 19.15 -12.27 -39.90
N CYS A 8 19.36 -13.06 -38.85
CA CYS A 8 19.51 -12.69 -37.44
C CYS A 8 18.19 -12.30 -36.73
N ALA A 9 17.78 -13.19 -35.81
CA ALA A 9 17.04 -13.02 -34.57
C ALA A 9 16.20 -11.75 -34.32
N ALA A 10 14.98 -11.94 -33.82
CA ALA A 10 14.68 -11.76 -32.40
C ALA A 10 13.18 -11.98 -32.15
N THR A 11 12.85 -12.98 -31.34
CA THR A 11 11.56 -13.11 -30.67
C THR A 11 11.41 -11.90 -29.74
N LEU A 12 10.67 -10.89 -30.17
CA LEU A 12 10.20 -9.81 -29.30
C LEU A 12 8.72 -10.04 -29.02
N ALA A 13 8.42 -11.07 -28.22
CA ALA A 13 7.21 -11.02 -27.43
C ALA A 13 7.45 -9.94 -26.37
N LEU A 14 7.04 -8.71 -26.69
CA LEU A 14 6.96 -7.64 -25.71
C LEU A 14 6.07 -8.14 -24.57
N THR A 15 6.67 -8.46 -23.43
CA THR A 15 5.93 -8.59 -22.18
C THR A 15 5.45 -7.19 -21.82
N CYS A 16 4.25 -6.83 -22.26
CA CYS A 16 3.56 -5.66 -21.76
C CYS A 16 3.32 -5.89 -20.26
N THR A 17 4.16 -5.30 -19.42
CA THR A 17 3.86 -5.23 -17.98
C THR A 17 2.58 -4.40 -17.86
N PRO A 18 1.46 -4.97 -17.37
CA PRO A 18 0.27 -4.17 -17.17
C PRO A 18 0.63 -3.02 -16.22
N ALA A 19 0.34 -1.79 -16.64
CA ALA A 19 0.42 -0.66 -15.73
C ALA A 19 -0.57 -0.93 -14.60
N ALA A 20 -0.08 -1.02 -13.37
CA ALA A 20 -0.95 -1.20 -12.22
C ALA A 20 -1.94 -0.02 -12.15
N GLN A 21 -3.23 -0.30 -12.31
CA GLN A 21 -4.26 0.68 -12.01
C GLN A 21 -4.16 1.05 -10.53
N ALA A 22 -4.07 2.34 -10.23
CA ALA A 22 -4.12 2.82 -8.86
C ALA A 22 -5.48 2.45 -8.27
N ALA A 23 -5.48 1.77 -7.13
CA ALA A 23 -6.70 1.57 -6.37
C ALA A 23 -7.18 2.92 -5.82
N GLU A 24 -8.49 3.17 -5.91
CA GLU A 24 -9.10 4.30 -5.22
C GLU A 24 -9.08 4.03 -3.72
N ALA A 25 -8.53 4.95 -2.94
CA ALA A 25 -8.48 4.88 -1.49
C ALA A 25 -9.38 5.97 -0.88
N THR A 26 -10.20 5.59 0.09
CA THR A 26 -11.00 6.52 0.89
C THR A 26 -10.43 6.63 2.29
N PRO A 27 -10.21 7.84 2.83
CA PRO A 27 -9.76 7.99 4.22
C PRO A 27 -10.75 7.37 5.21
N VAL A 28 -10.26 6.52 6.10
CA VAL A 28 -11.06 5.92 7.19
C VAL A 28 -10.98 6.69 8.51
N ALA A 29 -9.95 7.53 8.65
CA ALA A 29 -9.75 8.47 9.75
C ALA A 29 -8.85 9.63 9.27
N THR A 30 -9.04 10.82 9.83
CA THR A 30 -8.27 12.02 9.51
C THR A 30 -7.90 12.77 10.79
N GLY A 31 -6.98 13.75 10.69
CA GLY A 31 -6.54 14.54 11.85
C GLY A 31 -5.71 13.75 12.88
N LEU A 32 -5.02 12.70 12.43
CA LEU A 32 -4.17 11.86 13.28
C LEU A 32 -2.77 12.49 13.46
N GLU A 33 -2.20 12.35 14.65
CA GLU A 33 -0.87 12.81 15.02
C GLU A 33 0.19 11.79 14.59
N ILE A 34 0.72 11.96 13.38
CA ILE A 34 1.82 11.16 12.82
C ILE A 34 1.58 9.63 13.04
N PRO A 35 0.51 9.07 12.44
CA PRO A 35 0.21 7.65 12.56
C PRO A 35 1.32 6.83 11.89
N TRP A 36 1.90 5.86 12.60
CA TRP A 36 3.06 5.13 12.13
C TRP A 36 2.82 3.63 11.95
N ALA A 37 2.87 2.85 13.03
CA ALA A 37 2.64 1.40 12.95
C ALA A 37 1.14 1.12 13.05
N VAL A 38 0.66 0.10 12.34
CA VAL A 38 -0.74 -0.35 12.37
C VAL A 38 -0.80 -1.89 12.41
N THR A 39 -1.78 -2.43 13.14
CA THR A 39 -2.14 -3.86 13.13
C THR A 39 -3.65 -4.02 13.24
N PHE A 40 -4.18 -5.18 12.85
CA PHE A 40 -5.61 -5.48 12.92
C PHE A 40 -5.88 -6.59 13.92
N LEU A 41 -6.92 -6.43 14.73
CA LEU A 41 -7.38 -7.43 15.69
C LEU A 41 -8.44 -8.35 15.06
N PRO A 42 -8.67 -9.56 15.62
CA PRO A 42 -9.68 -10.50 15.12
C PRO A 42 -11.12 -9.96 15.10
N ASP A 43 -11.41 -8.91 15.87
CA ASP A 43 -12.71 -8.24 15.91
C ASP A 43 -12.89 -7.17 14.83
N GLY A 44 -11.90 -7.01 13.93
CA GLY A 44 -11.91 -6.06 12.83
C GLY A 44 -11.41 -4.65 13.20
N SER A 45 -11.07 -4.38 14.46
CA SER A 45 -10.49 -3.09 14.84
C SER A 45 -9.04 -2.97 14.37
N ALA A 46 -8.62 -1.75 14.05
CA ALA A 46 -7.21 -1.42 13.80
C ALA A 46 -6.61 -0.76 15.03
N LEU A 47 -5.44 -1.23 15.48
CA LEU A 47 -4.60 -0.52 16.44
C LEU A 47 -3.50 0.21 15.69
N PHE A 48 -3.20 1.45 16.08
CA PHE A 48 -2.10 2.20 15.50
C PHE A 48 -1.38 3.07 16.53
N THR A 49 -0.11 3.37 16.28
CA THR A 49 0.70 4.23 17.14
C THR A 49 0.81 5.65 16.56
N GLN A 50 0.85 6.64 17.45
CA GLN A 50 1.13 8.04 17.11
C GLN A 50 2.53 8.40 17.62
N ARG A 51 3.48 8.62 16.69
CA ARG A 51 4.92 8.63 16.98
C ARG A 51 5.32 9.61 18.08
N ASP A 52 4.86 10.85 17.95
CA ASP A 52 5.39 11.96 18.75
C ASP A 52 4.67 12.09 20.11
N THR A 53 3.52 11.41 20.28
CA THR A 53 2.72 11.46 21.52
C THR A 53 2.80 10.21 22.38
N GLY A 54 3.37 9.12 21.86
CA GLY A 54 3.39 7.83 22.54
C GLY A 54 2.02 7.17 22.69
N GLN A 55 0.98 7.66 21.99
CA GLN A 55 -0.37 7.11 22.08
C GLN A 55 -0.53 5.85 21.22
N ILE A 56 -1.26 4.88 21.76
CA ILE A 56 -1.81 3.74 21.03
C ILE A 56 -3.32 4.01 20.88
N MET A 57 -3.77 4.03 19.64
CA MET A 57 -5.14 4.32 19.26
C MET A 57 -5.82 3.06 18.72
N SER A 58 -7.13 2.96 18.89
CA SER A 58 -8.00 1.99 18.21
C SER A 58 -8.92 2.71 17.24
N LEU A 59 -9.10 2.16 16.05
CA LEU A 59 -10.12 2.52 15.08
C LEU A 59 -11.09 1.34 14.92
N LYS A 60 -12.37 1.58 15.22
CA LYS A 60 -13.45 0.61 15.02
C LYS A 60 -14.72 1.35 14.60
N ASP A 61 -15.39 0.87 13.55
CA ASP A 61 -16.63 1.45 13.04
C ASP A 61 -16.54 2.98 12.78
N GLY A 62 -15.37 3.44 12.31
CA GLY A 62 -15.10 4.86 12.05
C GLY A 62 -14.76 5.70 13.28
N GLN A 63 -14.79 5.12 14.48
CA GLN A 63 -14.47 5.81 15.72
C GLN A 63 -13.01 5.57 16.13
N VAL A 64 -12.29 6.65 16.40
CA VAL A 64 -10.93 6.63 16.96
C VAL A 64 -10.97 6.86 18.46
N THR A 65 -10.28 6.03 19.24
CA THR A 65 -10.14 6.15 20.71
C THR A 65 -8.73 5.84 21.15
N GLU A 66 -8.17 6.62 22.09
CA GLU A 66 -6.92 6.27 22.77
C GLU A 66 -7.18 5.05 23.69
N VAL A 67 -6.35 4.00 23.56
CA VAL A 67 -6.45 2.80 24.40
C VAL A 67 -5.31 2.69 25.40
N GLN A 68 -4.16 3.30 25.09
CA GLN A 68 -2.99 3.33 25.96
C GLN A 68 -2.06 4.48 25.56
N ARG A 69 -1.21 4.90 26.50
CA ARG A 69 -0.06 5.77 26.26
C ARG A 69 1.19 5.17 26.90
N MET A 70 2.32 5.30 26.21
CA MET A 70 3.64 4.92 26.70
C MET A 70 4.46 6.14 27.08
#